data_AF-A0A9W9QJ67-F1
#
_entry.id   AF-A0A9W9QJ67-F1
#
_cell.length_a   1.000
_cell.length_b   1.000
_cell.length_c   1.000
_cell.angle_alpha   90.00
_cell.angle_beta   90.00
_cell.angle_gamma   90.00
#
_symmetry.space_group_name_H-M   'P 1'
#
loop_
_entity.id
_entity.type
_entity.pdbx_description
1 polymer ?
#
loop_
_entity_poly.entity_id
_entity_poly.type
_entity_poly.pdbx_seq_one_letter_code
_entity_poly.pdbx_strand_id
1 'polypeptide(L)'
;MNVDELFKKPTSSGSAKRKFEPLSDPNEVYKSAKLDSDGDARSNGKAAMVEDEEDDGEAGPELPPDFEEEDPDDEEGRFFGGGMEQKTAQAMEYIDENEGEDIAPEKFDAAWVRRFALNFERKISKNAELRAKFESDPKKFMASEADLDNEIKGLSILSEHPDLYEEFAKMGCVGSLISLLSHENADIAIDVIQVISELTDEDVEAEQEQWNALVNAMMEADLIELLTQNLSRLDEASETDRAGVYYVLSVLENVASQTSHAEAIALDAAVLPWILSRIQQKEAVVSQNKQYAAEVLAILLQSSSSNRKKFIELDGIDLILQILSSYRKRDPAKDSDEEEFAENLFDSLICLVEEDSGKIKFVEAEGIELALIMLKEGKFSKPRALRVLDHALGGVGGAPACERLVEAAGLKTVFGMFLKKQEGQAIEHFLGIFASLLRLLPGGSAPRIRTLAKFMEKDYARIEKLITLRREYAARVTPVEQAIAKERRTFDEEEQKLMAGEWLSRRFDAGLFSLQTIDLILAWLLAEDDGAQKKIVSLLADRDEDLSLIRSTLQEQLEGVGEEEPGHQDFKDMLTTLLQFL
;
A
#
# COMPACT_ATOMS: atom_id res chain seq x y z
N MET A 1 -30.35 -28.62 7.21
CA MET A 1 -29.85 -27.31 6.74
C MET A 1 -28.64 -27.62 5.89
N ASN A 2 -28.51 -26.99 4.72
CA ASN A 2 -27.43 -27.32 3.79
C ASN A 2 -26.17 -26.51 4.11
N VAL A 3 -24.99 -27.02 3.78
CA VAL A 3 -23.70 -26.36 4.10
C VAL A 3 -23.38 -25.27 3.07
N ASP A 4 -23.88 -25.39 1.83
CA ASP A 4 -23.61 -24.48 0.71
C ASP A 4 -24.18 -23.06 0.87
N GLU A 5 -24.98 -22.79 1.91
CA GLU A 5 -25.60 -21.47 2.15
C GLU A 5 -24.69 -20.49 2.91
N LEU A 6 -23.54 -20.92 3.45
CA LEU A 6 -22.64 -20.05 4.24
C LEU A 6 -21.69 -19.16 3.43
N PHE A 7 -21.46 -19.43 2.14
CA PHE A 7 -20.40 -18.80 1.34
C PHE A 7 -20.86 -17.77 0.30
N LYS A 8 -22.05 -17.17 0.46
CA LYS A 8 -22.52 -16.08 -0.42
C LYS A 8 -22.51 -14.71 0.28
N LYS A 9 -21.41 -13.98 0.14
CA LYS A 9 -21.38 -12.51 0.32
C LYS A 9 -21.95 -11.80 -0.94
N PRO A 10 -22.51 -10.59 -0.81
CA PRO A 10 -23.20 -9.92 -1.89
C PRO A 10 -22.24 -9.25 -2.89
N THR A 11 -22.61 -9.26 -4.17
CA THR A 11 -21.97 -8.45 -5.20
C THR A 11 -22.38 -6.98 -5.06
N SER A 12 -21.41 -6.07 -5.18
CA SER A 12 -21.66 -4.64 -5.39
C SER A 12 -21.03 -4.22 -6.72
N SER A 13 -21.76 -3.44 -7.51
CA SER A 13 -21.45 -3.15 -8.92
C SER A 13 -20.76 -1.80 -9.09
N GLY A 14 -19.61 -1.74 -9.77
CA GLY A 14 -18.89 -0.45 -9.86
C GLY A 14 -17.69 -0.29 -10.81
N SER A 15 -17.39 -1.20 -11.75
CA SER A 15 -16.27 -1.00 -12.69
C SER A 15 -16.70 -1.02 -14.17
N ALA A 16 -16.64 0.14 -14.83
CA ALA A 16 -17.01 0.31 -16.23
C ALA A 16 -15.83 -0.03 -17.16
N LYS A 17 -15.81 -1.24 -17.71
CA LYS A 17 -14.79 -1.70 -18.66
C LYS A 17 -14.77 -0.80 -19.91
N ARG A 18 -13.72 0.01 -20.08
CA ARG A 18 -13.33 0.53 -21.40
C ARG A 18 -12.46 -0.53 -22.06
N LYS A 19 -12.89 -1.06 -23.22
CA LYS A 19 -11.97 -1.80 -24.09
C LYS A 19 -10.98 -0.81 -24.69
N PHE A 20 -9.71 -1.16 -24.68
CA PHE A 20 -8.71 -0.54 -25.55
C PHE A 20 -8.88 -1.11 -26.96
N GLU A 21 -8.76 -0.27 -28.00
CA GLU A 21 -8.70 -0.74 -29.39
C GLU A 21 -7.23 -0.83 -29.83
N PRO A 22 -6.81 -1.86 -30.59
CA PRO A 22 -5.42 -1.97 -31.04
C PRO A 22 -5.04 -0.83 -31.99
N LEU A 23 -3.85 -0.25 -31.81
CA LEU A 23 -3.30 0.70 -32.78
C LEU A 23 -3.02 0.02 -34.12
N SER A 24 -3.20 0.76 -35.21
CA SER A 24 -3.05 0.26 -36.59
C SER A 24 -1.58 0.11 -37.02
N ASP A 25 -1.35 -0.71 -38.06
CA ASP A 25 -0.03 -1.04 -38.62
C ASP A 25 0.86 0.21 -38.89
N PRO A 26 2.08 0.27 -38.32
CA PRO A 26 3.05 1.36 -38.55
C PRO A 26 3.39 1.64 -40.03
N ASN A 27 3.16 0.70 -40.96
CA ASN A 27 3.52 0.85 -42.37
C ASN A 27 2.60 1.78 -43.18
N GLU A 28 1.39 2.11 -42.72
CA GLU A 28 0.41 2.88 -43.53
C GLU A 28 0.69 4.39 -43.58
N VAL A 29 1.54 4.95 -42.70
CA VAL A 29 1.69 6.40 -42.49
C VAL A 29 2.37 7.14 -43.66
N TYR A 30 2.99 6.44 -44.62
CA TYR A 30 3.71 7.06 -45.75
C TYR A 30 2.88 7.22 -47.05
N LYS A 31 1.87 8.11 -47.03
CA LYS A 31 1.30 8.71 -48.26
C LYS A 31 0.88 10.17 -48.05
N SER A 32 1.38 11.04 -48.90
CA SER A 32 1.23 12.49 -48.79
C SER A 32 -0.02 13.04 -49.49
N ALA A 33 -0.68 13.99 -48.82
CA ALA A 33 -1.53 15.00 -49.44
C ALA A 33 -0.99 16.41 -49.07
N LYS A 34 -1.39 17.44 -49.83
CA LYS A 34 -0.68 18.73 -49.83
C LYS A 34 -1.68 19.88 -50.04
N LEU A 35 -1.48 20.99 -49.30
CA LEU A 35 -2.18 22.28 -49.45
C LEU A 35 -3.68 22.26 -49.02
N ASP A 36 -4.32 23.38 -48.65
CA ASP A 36 -3.87 24.79 -48.64
C ASP A 36 -4.43 25.59 -47.43
N SER A 37 -4.41 26.93 -47.51
CA SER A 37 -4.43 27.90 -46.41
C SER A 37 -5.73 28.74 -46.25
N ASP A 38 -5.82 29.43 -45.09
CA ASP A 38 -6.77 30.48 -44.65
C ASP A 38 -8.26 30.15 -44.42
N GLY A 39 -8.81 30.65 -43.29
CA GLY A 39 -10.23 30.49 -42.91
C GLY A 39 -10.62 30.98 -41.50
N ASP A 40 -10.54 32.29 -41.25
CA ASP A 40 -10.88 32.92 -39.94
C ASP A 40 -12.38 33.25 -39.80
N ALA A 41 -13.08 32.73 -38.77
CA ALA A 41 -14.46 33.09 -38.45
C ALA A 41 -14.86 32.85 -36.96
N ARG A 42 -15.56 33.82 -36.37
CA ARG A 42 -15.95 33.88 -34.95
C ARG A 42 -17.38 33.39 -34.69
N SER A 43 -17.65 32.92 -33.46
CA SER A 43 -18.89 33.08 -32.66
C SER A 43 -20.27 32.77 -33.33
N ASN A 44 -21.23 32.14 -32.66
CA ASN A 44 -21.76 32.60 -31.37
C ASN A 44 -22.70 31.54 -30.76
N GLY A 45 -22.85 31.52 -29.43
CA GLY A 45 -23.72 30.55 -28.75
C GLY A 45 -25.20 30.95 -28.71
N LYS A 46 -26.08 29.96 -28.48
CA LYS A 46 -27.47 30.15 -28.06
C LYS A 46 -27.96 28.97 -27.21
N ALA A 47 -28.57 29.29 -26.08
CA ALA A 47 -29.43 28.38 -25.30
C ALA A 47 -30.91 28.58 -25.74
N ALA A 48 -31.94 27.93 -25.19
CA ALA A 48 -32.09 27.08 -24.00
C ALA A 48 -33.40 26.26 -24.08
N MET A 49 -33.63 25.38 -23.09
CA MET A 49 -34.94 25.10 -22.42
C MET A 49 -36.13 24.48 -23.22
N VAL A 50 -37.06 23.71 -22.61
CA VAL A 50 -37.03 22.96 -21.32
C VAL A 50 -37.16 21.45 -21.65
N GLU A 51 -38.12 20.57 -21.29
CA GLU A 51 -39.29 20.49 -20.36
C GLU A 51 -39.53 18.97 -20.06
N ASP A 52 -40.21 18.60 -18.97
CA ASP A 52 -40.45 17.20 -18.55
C ASP A 52 -41.83 16.64 -18.99
N GLU A 53 -41.97 15.31 -19.15
CA GLU A 53 -43.27 14.59 -19.04
C GLU A 53 -43.06 13.09 -18.69
N GLU A 54 -43.96 12.51 -17.89
CA GLU A 54 -43.94 11.11 -17.40
C GLU A 54 -45.09 10.27 -18.02
N ASP A 55 -44.84 9.01 -18.45
CA ASP A 55 -45.84 7.92 -18.42
C ASP A 55 -45.20 6.52 -18.55
N ASP A 56 -45.93 5.47 -18.18
CA ASP A 56 -45.55 4.05 -18.19
C ASP A 56 -45.60 3.38 -19.60
N GLY A 57 -44.84 2.30 -19.81
CA GLY A 57 -44.99 1.46 -21.01
C GLY A 57 -44.01 0.28 -21.13
N GLU A 58 -44.52 -0.96 -21.08
CA GLU A 58 -43.75 -2.22 -21.20
C GLU A 58 -43.78 -2.81 -22.62
N ALA A 59 -42.84 -3.74 -22.89
CA ALA A 59 -42.76 -4.70 -24.00
C ALA A 59 -42.21 -4.23 -25.37
N GLY A 60 -41.39 -5.10 -25.97
CA GLY A 60 -40.83 -4.97 -27.33
C GLY A 60 -41.48 -5.92 -28.36
N PRO A 61 -41.17 -5.77 -29.66
CA PRO A 61 -41.85 -6.48 -30.74
C PRO A 61 -41.33 -7.90 -31.03
N GLU A 62 -42.22 -8.76 -31.57
CA GLU A 62 -41.96 -10.16 -31.92
C GLU A 62 -41.38 -10.38 -33.34
N LEU A 63 -41.02 -11.63 -33.66
CA LEU A 63 -40.42 -12.07 -34.93
C LEU A 63 -41.47 -12.44 -36.01
N PRO A 64 -41.14 -12.36 -37.32
CA PRO A 64 -41.99 -12.86 -38.41
C PRO A 64 -41.97 -14.41 -38.53
N PRO A 65 -42.99 -15.03 -39.17
CA PRO A 65 -43.16 -16.49 -39.22
C PRO A 65 -42.52 -17.19 -40.43
N ASP A 66 -42.34 -18.51 -40.31
CA ASP A 66 -41.87 -19.43 -41.35
C ASP A 66 -42.85 -19.61 -42.53
N PHE A 67 -42.32 -20.06 -43.67
CA PHE A 67 -43.05 -20.67 -44.78
C PHE A 67 -42.28 -21.90 -45.31
N GLU A 68 -42.99 -23.02 -45.48
CA GLU A 68 -42.46 -24.26 -46.06
C GLU A 68 -42.67 -24.33 -47.59
N GLU A 69 -41.79 -25.10 -48.23
CA GLU A 69 -41.79 -25.71 -49.58
C GLU A 69 -42.93 -25.39 -50.58
N GLU A 70 -42.57 -24.82 -51.74
CA GLU A 70 -43.03 -25.29 -53.06
C GLU A 70 -42.03 -24.87 -54.17
N ASP A 71 -41.71 -25.79 -55.10
CA ASP A 71 -40.82 -25.62 -56.26
C ASP A 71 -41.37 -26.54 -57.38
N PRO A 72 -41.67 -26.04 -58.61
CA PRO A 72 -40.64 -26.10 -59.65
C PRO A 72 -40.70 -25.01 -60.77
N ASP A 73 -39.63 -24.98 -61.58
CA ASP A 73 -39.55 -24.57 -63.00
C ASP A 73 -40.13 -23.20 -63.45
N ASP A 74 -39.24 -22.27 -63.85
CA ASP A 74 -39.02 -22.02 -65.30
C ASP A 74 -37.68 -21.28 -65.60
N GLU A 75 -37.23 -21.28 -66.86
CA GLU A 75 -35.88 -20.85 -67.28
C GLU A 75 -35.72 -19.32 -67.52
N GLU A 76 -35.04 -18.57 -66.63
CA GLU A 76 -34.42 -17.28 -67.05
C GLU A 76 -33.12 -16.86 -66.32
N GLY A 77 -32.05 -16.64 -67.10
CA GLY A 77 -31.15 -15.48 -66.88
C GLY A 77 -30.16 -15.42 -65.71
N ARG A 78 -29.20 -16.37 -65.59
CA ARG A 78 -27.88 -16.23 -64.93
C ARG A 78 -27.61 -14.94 -64.09
N PHE A 79 -27.89 -14.92 -62.80
CA PHE A 79 -27.42 -13.82 -61.92
C PHE A 79 -27.00 -14.22 -60.48
N PHE A 80 -26.39 -15.40 -60.30
CA PHE A 80 -25.61 -15.70 -59.10
C PHE A 80 -24.24 -16.26 -59.50
N GLY A 81 -23.19 -15.42 -59.38
CA GLY A 81 -21.84 -15.77 -59.83
C GLY A 81 -20.92 -14.54 -59.93
N GLY A 82 -20.46 -14.03 -58.79
CA GLY A 82 -19.55 -12.89 -58.70
C GLY A 82 -19.95 -11.90 -57.60
N GLY A 83 -19.63 -12.21 -56.35
CA GLY A 83 -19.94 -11.38 -55.17
C GLY A 83 -18.83 -11.28 -54.11
N MET A 84 -17.79 -12.11 -54.19
CA MET A 84 -16.53 -11.91 -53.45
C MET A 84 -15.56 -11.10 -54.30
N GLU A 85 -14.89 -10.11 -53.71
CA GLU A 85 -13.73 -9.48 -54.34
C GLU A 85 -12.59 -10.51 -54.45
N GLN A 86 -11.72 -10.35 -55.46
CA GLN A 86 -10.54 -11.22 -55.58
C GLN A 86 -9.64 -11.16 -54.34
N LYS A 87 -9.64 -10.04 -53.60
CA LYS A 87 -8.96 -9.92 -52.31
C LYS A 87 -9.57 -10.80 -51.22
N THR A 88 -10.90 -10.85 -51.11
CA THR A 88 -11.57 -11.75 -50.15
C THR A 88 -11.42 -13.21 -50.55
N ALA A 89 -11.40 -13.54 -51.84
CA ALA A 89 -11.10 -14.89 -52.30
C ALA A 89 -9.65 -15.29 -51.97
N GLN A 90 -8.67 -14.42 -52.23
CA GLN A 90 -7.26 -14.67 -51.89
C GLN A 90 -6.98 -14.66 -50.38
N ALA A 91 -7.74 -13.93 -49.58
CA ALA A 91 -7.68 -13.98 -48.13
C ALA A 91 -8.26 -15.29 -47.59
N MET A 92 -9.37 -15.78 -48.16
CA MET A 92 -9.91 -17.12 -47.86
C MET A 92 -8.93 -18.22 -48.30
N GLU A 93 -8.38 -18.18 -49.52
CA GLU A 93 -7.36 -19.15 -49.97
C GLU A 93 -6.12 -19.11 -49.07
N TYR A 94 -5.66 -17.94 -48.61
CA TYR A 94 -4.54 -17.83 -47.66
C TYR A 94 -4.89 -18.33 -46.25
N ILE A 95 -6.16 -18.32 -45.85
CA ILE A 95 -6.60 -18.93 -44.58
C ILE A 95 -6.68 -20.45 -44.77
N ASP A 96 -7.39 -20.93 -45.80
CA ASP A 96 -7.52 -22.36 -46.13
C ASP A 96 -6.15 -23.05 -46.38
N GLU A 97 -5.19 -22.38 -47.01
CA GLU A 97 -3.83 -22.91 -47.23
C GLU A 97 -3.00 -23.00 -45.93
N ASN A 98 -3.30 -22.17 -44.91
CA ASN A 98 -2.60 -22.18 -43.62
C ASN A 98 -3.35 -22.98 -42.52
N GLU A 99 -4.68 -23.12 -42.59
CA GLU A 99 -5.45 -24.07 -41.77
C GLU A 99 -5.08 -25.54 -42.06
N GLY A 100 -4.33 -25.78 -43.15
CA GLY A 100 -3.71 -27.07 -43.48
C GLY A 100 -2.41 -27.41 -42.73
N GLU A 101 -1.80 -26.47 -42.01
CA GLU A 101 -0.73 -26.81 -41.04
C GLU A 101 -1.35 -27.05 -39.65
N ASP A 102 -1.14 -28.25 -39.11
CA ASP A 102 -1.37 -28.56 -37.69
C ASP A 102 -0.38 -27.75 -36.82
N ILE A 103 -0.64 -26.45 -36.66
CA ILE A 103 -0.01 -25.62 -35.63
C ILE A 103 -0.61 -26.06 -34.29
N ALA A 104 -0.11 -27.19 -33.79
CA ALA A 104 -0.41 -27.67 -32.46
C ALA A 104 -0.14 -26.52 -31.47
N PRO A 105 -1.08 -26.21 -30.57
CA PRO A 105 -1.01 -25.01 -29.72
C PRO A 105 0.34 -24.98 -29.00
N GLU A 106 1.04 -23.85 -29.09
CA GLU A 106 2.45 -23.81 -28.70
C GLU A 106 2.59 -24.19 -27.23
N LYS A 107 3.26 -25.31 -26.98
CA LYS A 107 3.40 -25.88 -25.65
C LYS A 107 4.59 -25.25 -24.95
N PHE A 108 4.30 -24.30 -24.07
CA PHE A 108 5.25 -23.77 -23.11
C PHE A 108 5.69 -24.89 -22.16
N ASP A 109 6.98 -25.26 -22.25
CA ASP A 109 7.66 -26.20 -21.35
C ASP A 109 9.18 -25.99 -21.40
N ALA A 110 9.95 -26.77 -20.64
CA ALA A 110 11.41 -26.65 -20.61
C ALA A 110 12.10 -26.82 -21.99
N ALA A 111 11.48 -27.47 -22.99
CA ALA A 111 12.00 -27.48 -24.37
C ALA A 111 11.70 -26.16 -25.10
N TRP A 112 10.53 -25.55 -24.87
CA TRP A 112 10.23 -24.18 -25.30
C TRP A 112 11.23 -23.18 -24.71
N VAL A 113 11.43 -23.19 -23.37
CA VAL A 113 12.36 -22.27 -22.67
C VAL A 113 13.77 -22.34 -23.25
N ARG A 114 14.29 -23.55 -23.49
CA ARG A 114 15.64 -23.74 -24.05
C ARG A 114 15.75 -23.31 -25.52
N ARG A 115 14.67 -23.41 -26.30
CA ARG A 115 14.60 -22.90 -27.68
C ARG A 115 14.53 -21.37 -27.69
N PHE A 116 13.72 -20.80 -26.80
CA PHE A 116 13.58 -19.36 -26.59
C PHE A 116 14.91 -18.72 -26.16
N ALA A 117 15.52 -19.23 -25.09
CA ALA A 117 16.84 -18.82 -24.60
C ALA A 117 17.87 -18.70 -25.73
N LEU A 118 17.99 -19.74 -26.56
CA LEU A 118 18.92 -19.76 -27.69
C LEU A 118 18.60 -18.75 -28.81
N ASN A 119 17.39 -18.20 -28.87
CA ASN A 119 17.00 -17.14 -29.81
C ASN A 119 17.17 -15.75 -29.18
N PHE A 120 16.80 -15.57 -27.91
CA PHE A 120 17.04 -14.37 -27.11
C PHE A 120 18.52 -13.98 -27.10
N GLU A 121 19.41 -14.91 -26.71
CA GLU A 121 20.86 -14.70 -26.75
C GLU A 121 21.39 -14.30 -28.14
N ARG A 122 20.82 -14.88 -29.21
CA ARG A 122 21.18 -14.53 -30.60
C ARG A 122 20.70 -13.13 -30.97
N LYS A 123 19.50 -12.72 -30.54
CA LYS A 123 18.95 -11.39 -30.81
C LYS A 123 19.74 -10.31 -30.08
N ILE A 124 20.05 -10.52 -28.80
CA ILE A 124 20.96 -9.66 -28.02
C ILE A 124 22.33 -9.54 -28.74
N SER A 125 22.97 -10.67 -29.05
CA SER A 125 24.28 -10.68 -29.72
C SER A 125 24.27 -9.98 -31.09
N LYS A 126 23.21 -10.21 -31.89
CA LYS A 126 23.02 -9.61 -33.22
C LYS A 126 22.82 -8.10 -33.12
N ASN A 127 22.02 -7.64 -32.16
CA ASN A 127 21.81 -6.22 -31.90
C ASN A 127 23.13 -5.55 -31.50
N ALA A 128 23.83 -6.11 -30.50
CA ALA A 128 25.12 -5.58 -30.02
C ALA A 128 26.19 -5.52 -31.13
N GLU A 129 26.31 -6.55 -31.99
CA GLU A 129 27.22 -6.48 -33.15
C GLU A 129 26.83 -5.34 -34.09
N LEU A 130 25.55 -5.19 -34.41
CA LEU A 130 25.08 -4.17 -35.36
C LEU A 130 25.17 -2.75 -34.80
N ARG A 131 24.95 -2.53 -33.48
CA ARG A 131 25.23 -1.26 -32.81
C ARG A 131 26.72 -0.93 -32.86
N ALA A 132 27.60 -1.82 -32.38
CA ALA A 132 29.05 -1.59 -32.35
C ALA A 132 29.68 -1.38 -33.75
N LYS A 133 29.03 -1.91 -34.80
CA LYS A 133 29.47 -1.82 -36.20
C LYS A 133 28.92 -0.59 -36.93
N PHE A 134 27.80 -0.04 -36.47
CA PHE A 134 27.05 1.04 -37.12
C PHE A 134 26.58 2.13 -36.14
N GLU A 135 27.35 2.38 -35.08
CA GLU A 135 27.14 3.39 -34.02
C GLU A 135 26.59 4.74 -34.50
N SER A 136 27.06 5.22 -35.66
CA SER A 136 26.67 6.50 -36.27
C SER A 136 25.57 6.42 -37.33
N ASP A 137 24.92 5.27 -37.52
CA ASP A 137 23.79 5.08 -38.44
C ASP A 137 22.73 4.11 -37.89
N PRO A 138 21.86 4.58 -36.97
CA PRO A 138 20.85 3.75 -36.30
C PRO A 138 19.93 2.98 -37.24
N LYS A 139 19.72 3.47 -38.47
CA LYS A 139 18.87 2.80 -39.48
C LYS A 139 19.39 1.41 -39.88
N LYS A 140 20.65 1.08 -39.58
CA LYS A 140 21.23 -0.25 -39.84
C LYS A 140 21.02 -1.25 -38.69
N PHE A 141 20.72 -0.80 -37.47
CA PHE A 141 20.46 -1.69 -36.33
C PHE A 141 19.01 -1.63 -35.81
N MET A 142 18.22 -0.61 -36.19
CA MET A 142 16.80 -0.46 -35.87
C MET A 142 15.96 -1.73 -36.12
N ALA A 143 16.25 -2.49 -37.19
CA ALA A 143 15.56 -3.76 -37.47
C ALA A 143 15.92 -4.86 -36.45
N SER A 144 17.18 -4.95 -36.02
CA SER A 144 17.60 -5.85 -34.92
C SER A 144 17.22 -5.34 -33.53
N GLU A 145 16.76 -4.10 -33.42
CA GLU A 145 16.22 -3.49 -32.20
C GLU A 145 14.74 -3.85 -32.06
N ALA A 146 13.96 -3.71 -33.13
CA ALA A 146 12.61 -4.27 -33.21
C ALA A 146 12.60 -5.82 -33.10
N ASP A 147 13.56 -6.54 -33.70
CA ASP A 147 13.70 -7.99 -33.48
C ASP A 147 13.86 -8.32 -31.99
N LEU A 148 14.66 -7.53 -31.27
CA LEU A 148 15.00 -7.76 -29.86
C LEU A 148 13.83 -7.40 -28.95
N ASP A 149 13.18 -6.25 -29.17
CA ASP A 149 11.95 -5.84 -28.48
C ASP A 149 10.89 -6.96 -28.51
N ASN A 150 10.56 -7.45 -29.71
CA ASN A 150 9.55 -8.51 -29.87
C ASN A 150 9.94 -9.84 -29.20
N GLU A 151 11.22 -10.06 -28.85
CA GLU A 151 11.62 -11.20 -28.01
C GLU A 151 11.53 -10.85 -26.52
N ILE A 152 11.88 -9.63 -26.10
CA ILE A 152 11.71 -9.15 -24.72
C ILE A 152 10.23 -9.25 -24.33
N LYS A 153 9.33 -8.63 -25.09
CA LYS A 153 7.86 -8.77 -24.90
C LYS A 153 7.35 -10.22 -25.04
N GLY A 154 8.12 -11.10 -25.67
CA GLY A 154 7.85 -12.53 -25.73
C GLY A 154 8.13 -13.31 -24.44
N LEU A 155 8.78 -12.69 -23.43
CA LEU A 155 8.99 -13.28 -22.11
C LEU A 155 7.77 -13.20 -21.22
N SER A 156 6.86 -12.25 -21.43
CA SER A 156 5.69 -12.02 -20.56
C SER A 156 4.83 -13.28 -20.39
N ILE A 157 4.81 -14.19 -21.38
CA ILE A 157 4.11 -15.48 -21.30
C ILE A 157 4.61 -16.40 -20.15
N LEU A 158 5.78 -16.13 -19.57
CA LEU A 158 6.26 -16.86 -18.40
C LEU A 158 5.46 -16.52 -17.13
N SER A 159 4.73 -15.39 -17.05
CA SER A 159 3.84 -15.12 -15.92
C SER A 159 2.63 -16.08 -15.87
N GLU A 160 2.18 -16.57 -17.04
CA GLU A 160 1.21 -17.67 -17.14
C GLU A 160 1.83 -19.06 -16.83
N HIS A 161 3.17 -19.13 -16.73
CA HIS A 161 3.94 -20.37 -16.52
C HIS A 161 5.09 -20.25 -15.48
N PRO A 162 4.80 -19.94 -14.20
CA PRO A 162 5.84 -19.85 -13.16
C PRO A 162 6.63 -21.15 -12.91
N ASP A 163 6.09 -22.30 -13.31
CA ASP A 163 6.81 -23.59 -13.27
C ASP A 163 8.07 -23.61 -14.16
N LEU A 164 8.17 -22.66 -15.10
CA LEU A 164 9.30 -22.51 -16.01
C LEU A 164 10.37 -21.53 -15.49
N TYR A 165 10.12 -20.77 -14.42
CA TYR A 165 11.06 -19.80 -13.84
C TYR A 165 12.41 -20.44 -13.48
N GLU A 166 12.39 -21.65 -12.91
CA GLU A 166 13.62 -22.34 -12.49
C GLU A 166 14.49 -22.77 -13.70
N GLU A 167 13.90 -23.19 -14.83
CA GLU A 167 14.64 -23.51 -16.06
C GLU A 167 15.12 -22.23 -16.76
N PHE A 168 14.33 -21.15 -16.74
CA PHE A 168 14.73 -19.84 -17.30
C PHE A 168 15.93 -19.24 -16.56
N ALA A 169 15.94 -19.31 -15.23
CA ALA A 169 17.09 -18.95 -14.39
C ALA A 169 18.33 -19.83 -14.69
N LYS A 170 18.16 -21.16 -14.74
CA LYS A 170 19.25 -22.11 -15.05
C LYS A 170 19.88 -21.90 -16.44
N MET A 171 19.11 -21.39 -17.40
CA MET A 171 19.61 -21.06 -18.74
C MET A 171 20.44 -19.76 -18.78
N GLY A 172 20.50 -19.00 -17.69
CA GLY A 172 21.27 -17.75 -17.58
C GLY A 172 20.57 -16.53 -18.17
N CYS A 173 19.44 -16.71 -18.85
CA CYS A 173 18.74 -15.64 -19.57
C CYS A 173 18.15 -14.56 -18.65
N VAL A 174 17.98 -14.83 -17.35
CA VAL A 174 17.67 -13.79 -16.35
C VAL A 174 18.80 -12.76 -16.29
N GLY A 175 20.06 -13.18 -16.19
CA GLY A 175 21.22 -12.26 -16.19
C GLY A 175 21.33 -11.49 -17.51
N SER A 176 21.05 -12.13 -18.64
CA SER A 176 20.99 -11.48 -19.94
C SER A 176 19.87 -10.44 -20.03
N LEU A 177 18.67 -10.75 -19.52
CA LEU A 177 17.54 -9.83 -19.42
C LEU A 177 17.90 -8.61 -18.55
N ILE A 178 18.42 -8.83 -17.34
CA ILE A 178 18.82 -7.74 -16.43
C ILE A 178 19.93 -6.89 -17.06
N SER A 179 20.87 -7.47 -17.82
CA SER A 179 21.91 -6.70 -18.52
C SER A 179 21.35 -5.67 -19.53
N LEU A 180 20.17 -5.92 -20.12
CA LEU A 180 19.51 -5.02 -21.06
C LEU A 180 18.95 -3.76 -20.39
N LEU A 181 18.82 -3.72 -19.06
CA LEU A 181 18.53 -2.48 -18.33
C LEU A 181 19.59 -1.39 -18.60
N SER A 182 20.84 -1.79 -18.87
CA SER A 182 21.93 -0.87 -19.23
C SER A 182 21.90 -0.40 -20.70
N HIS A 183 20.95 -0.88 -21.52
CA HIS A 183 20.93 -0.64 -22.96
C HIS A 183 20.81 0.86 -23.31
N GLU A 184 21.51 1.27 -24.37
CA GLU A 184 21.65 2.68 -24.79
C GLU A 184 20.34 3.33 -25.23
N ASN A 185 19.43 2.56 -25.84
CA ASN A 185 18.06 3.02 -26.06
C ASN A 185 17.22 2.73 -24.81
N ALA A 186 16.54 3.76 -24.31
CA ALA A 186 15.63 3.69 -23.17
C ALA A 186 14.41 2.80 -23.46
N ASP A 187 13.86 2.79 -24.68
CA ASP A 187 12.67 1.98 -25.03
C ASP A 187 12.88 0.51 -24.63
N ILE A 188 13.97 -0.10 -25.14
CA ILE A 188 14.37 -1.49 -24.86
C ILE A 188 14.55 -1.76 -23.35
N ALA A 189 15.03 -0.78 -22.58
CA ALA A 189 15.16 -0.93 -21.13
C ALA A 189 13.80 -0.82 -20.44
N ILE A 190 12.89 0.05 -20.92
CA ILE A 190 11.51 0.17 -20.42
C ILE A 190 10.74 -1.12 -20.71
N ASP A 191 10.89 -1.70 -21.90
CA ASP A 191 10.32 -3.00 -22.26
C ASP A 191 10.82 -4.12 -21.33
N VAL A 192 12.11 -4.12 -20.97
CA VAL A 192 12.69 -5.04 -19.99
C VAL A 192 12.11 -4.80 -18.59
N ILE A 193 11.97 -3.56 -18.14
CA ILE A 193 11.41 -3.23 -16.81
C ILE A 193 9.93 -3.65 -16.76
N GLN A 194 9.15 -3.39 -17.82
CA GLN A 194 7.76 -3.82 -17.93
C GLN A 194 7.65 -5.36 -17.81
N VAL A 195 8.47 -6.11 -18.55
CA VAL A 195 8.52 -7.57 -18.45
C VAL A 195 8.88 -8.04 -17.03
N ILE A 196 9.85 -7.40 -16.37
CA ILE A 196 10.18 -7.75 -14.98
C ILE A 196 9.00 -7.45 -14.04
N SER A 197 8.26 -6.36 -14.27
CA SER A 197 7.01 -6.04 -13.56
C SER A 197 6.00 -7.17 -13.73
N GLU A 198 5.70 -7.56 -14.98
CA GLU A 198 4.72 -8.59 -15.33
C GLU A 198 5.11 -9.99 -14.80
N LEU A 199 6.40 -10.31 -14.73
CA LEU A 199 6.90 -11.58 -14.16
C LEU A 199 6.95 -11.58 -12.63
N THR A 200 6.77 -10.42 -11.99
CA THR A 200 6.79 -10.25 -10.53
C THR A 200 5.47 -9.70 -9.96
N ASP A 201 4.41 -9.62 -10.75
CA ASP A 201 3.11 -9.10 -10.32
C ASP A 201 2.47 -9.98 -9.22
N GLU A 202 1.65 -9.41 -8.33
CA GLU A 202 0.99 -10.15 -7.25
C GLU A 202 -0.11 -11.10 -7.74
N ASP A 203 -0.68 -10.85 -8.93
CA ASP A 203 -1.64 -11.75 -9.60
C ASP A 203 -0.96 -13.01 -10.19
N VAL A 204 0.37 -13.15 -10.14
CA VAL A 204 1.10 -14.34 -10.63
C VAL A 204 1.02 -15.48 -9.60
N GLU A 205 0.39 -16.61 -9.97
CA GLU A 205 0.29 -17.83 -9.14
C GLU A 205 1.63 -18.61 -9.03
N ALA A 206 2.71 -17.94 -8.66
CA ALA A 206 4.04 -18.53 -8.46
C ALA A 206 4.19 -19.15 -7.05
N GLU A 207 4.63 -20.41 -6.98
CA GLU A 207 5.07 -21.01 -5.73
C GLU A 207 6.34 -20.32 -5.20
N GLN A 208 6.51 -20.25 -3.87
CA GLN A 208 7.61 -19.50 -3.25
C GLN A 208 9.01 -19.93 -3.74
N GLU A 209 9.19 -21.21 -4.09
CA GLU A 209 10.43 -21.74 -4.66
C GLU A 209 10.68 -21.26 -6.10
N GLN A 210 9.62 -21.13 -6.92
CA GLN A 210 9.68 -20.62 -8.30
C GLN A 210 10.00 -19.12 -8.32
N TRP A 211 9.27 -18.35 -7.51
CA TRP A 211 9.53 -16.93 -7.28
C TRP A 211 10.97 -16.69 -6.83
N ASN A 212 11.44 -17.45 -5.84
CA ASN A 212 12.80 -17.33 -5.33
C ASN A 212 13.84 -17.70 -6.41
N ALA A 213 13.57 -18.66 -7.30
CA ALA A 213 14.49 -19.00 -8.39
C ALA A 213 14.64 -17.84 -9.40
N LEU A 214 13.56 -17.10 -9.69
CA LEU A 214 13.61 -15.94 -10.57
C LEU A 214 14.25 -14.72 -9.90
N VAL A 215 13.71 -14.29 -8.75
CA VAL A 215 14.11 -13.01 -8.13
C VAL A 215 15.54 -13.07 -7.58
N ASN A 216 15.99 -14.19 -7.01
CA ASN A 216 17.39 -14.30 -6.59
C ASN A 216 18.35 -14.21 -7.79
N ALA A 217 18.00 -14.79 -8.95
CA ALA A 217 18.81 -14.69 -10.16
C ALA A 217 18.83 -13.27 -10.77
N MET A 218 17.79 -12.46 -10.54
CA MET A 218 17.80 -11.02 -10.87
C MET A 218 18.68 -10.22 -9.89
N MET A 219 18.58 -10.52 -8.60
CA MET A 219 19.35 -9.88 -7.53
C MET A 219 20.86 -10.19 -7.64
N GLU A 220 21.23 -11.41 -8.04
CA GLU A 220 22.61 -11.81 -8.39
C GLU A 220 23.15 -11.13 -9.67
N ALA A 221 22.27 -10.47 -10.45
CA ALA A 221 22.60 -9.75 -11.67
C ALA A 221 22.54 -8.21 -11.51
N ASP A 222 22.63 -7.71 -10.27
CA ASP A 222 22.65 -6.28 -9.92
C ASP A 222 21.37 -5.49 -10.28
N LEU A 223 20.19 -6.15 -10.28
CA LEU A 223 18.88 -5.56 -10.59
C LEU A 223 18.66 -4.17 -9.99
N ILE A 224 18.88 -4.01 -8.68
CA ILE A 224 18.56 -2.76 -7.95
C ILE A 224 19.42 -1.59 -8.46
N GLU A 225 20.71 -1.80 -8.72
CA GLU A 225 21.58 -0.75 -9.25
C GLU A 225 21.10 -0.35 -10.65
N LEU A 226 20.82 -1.33 -11.51
CA LEU A 226 20.41 -1.10 -12.90
C LEU A 226 19.02 -0.46 -13.05
N LEU A 227 18.06 -0.81 -12.19
CA LEU A 227 16.79 -0.10 -12.06
C LEU A 227 17.01 1.36 -11.65
N THR A 228 17.90 1.61 -10.68
CA THR A 228 18.16 2.95 -10.16
C THR A 228 18.96 3.82 -11.12
N GLN A 229 19.85 3.22 -11.93
CA GLN A 229 20.45 3.87 -13.09
C GLN A 229 19.38 4.31 -14.10
N ASN A 230 18.33 3.51 -14.33
CA ASN A 230 17.20 3.91 -15.18
C ASN A 230 16.40 5.08 -14.59
N LEU A 231 16.05 5.04 -13.30
CA LEU A 231 15.41 6.15 -12.59
C LEU A 231 16.20 7.49 -12.68
N SER A 232 17.51 7.43 -12.92
CA SER A 232 18.37 8.61 -13.08
C SER A 232 18.41 9.22 -14.49
N ARG A 233 17.93 8.49 -15.52
CA ARG A 233 18.05 8.90 -16.94
C ARG A 233 16.72 9.14 -17.65
N LEU A 234 15.61 8.59 -17.14
CA LEU A 234 14.27 8.75 -17.71
C LEU A 234 13.71 10.16 -17.43
N ASP A 235 13.08 10.79 -18.42
CA ASP A 235 12.44 12.11 -18.28
C ASP A 235 10.91 11.99 -18.27
N GLU A 236 10.27 12.13 -17.10
CA GLU A 236 8.81 12.02 -16.94
C GLU A 236 7.98 13.06 -17.72
N ALA A 237 8.61 14.04 -18.39
CA ALA A 237 7.95 14.86 -19.41
C ALA A 237 7.59 14.08 -20.69
N SER A 238 8.30 12.97 -20.96
CA SER A 238 7.99 11.97 -21.99
C SER A 238 7.00 10.93 -21.43
N GLU A 239 6.06 10.49 -22.26
CA GLU A 239 5.02 9.53 -21.84
C GLU A 239 5.58 8.11 -21.66
N THR A 240 6.49 7.68 -22.54
CA THR A 240 7.17 6.38 -22.45
C THR A 240 8.04 6.30 -21.21
N ASP A 241 8.90 7.30 -20.99
CA ASP A 241 9.78 7.42 -19.83
C ASP A 241 9.00 7.45 -18.51
N ARG A 242 7.87 8.15 -18.47
CA ARG A 242 6.99 8.23 -17.30
C ARG A 242 6.38 6.86 -16.97
N ALA A 243 6.01 6.06 -17.97
CA ALA A 243 5.61 4.67 -17.77
C ALA A 243 6.81 3.80 -17.32
N GLY A 244 8.01 4.03 -17.86
CA GLY A 244 9.25 3.41 -17.39
C GLY A 244 9.50 3.62 -15.89
N VAL A 245 9.35 4.85 -15.39
CA VAL A 245 9.46 5.17 -13.95
C VAL A 245 8.37 4.45 -13.13
N TYR A 246 7.15 4.33 -13.65
CA TYR A 246 6.08 3.56 -13.01
C TYR A 246 6.45 2.07 -12.88
N TYR A 247 6.91 1.44 -13.95
CA TYR A 247 7.30 0.03 -13.93
C TYR A 247 8.50 -0.21 -13.00
N VAL A 248 9.48 0.70 -12.89
CA VAL A 248 10.55 0.55 -11.90
C VAL A 248 9.99 0.55 -10.47
N LEU A 249 9.04 1.45 -10.16
CA LEU A 249 8.42 1.49 -8.83
C LEU A 249 7.66 0.20 -8.51
N SER A 250 6.93 -0.37 -9.48
CA SER A 250 6.26 -1.67 -9.34
C SER A 250 7.26 -2.82 -9.13
N VAL A 251 8.34 -2.91 -9.92
CA VAL A 251 9.38 -3.93 -9.67
C VAL A 251 10.01 -3.78 -8.28
N LEU A 252 10.21 -2.56 -7.78
CA LEU A 252 10.73 -2.34 -6.42
C LEU A 252 9.73 -2.72 -5.32
N GLU A 253 8.42 -2.49 -5.52
CA GLU A 253 7.35 -2.96 -4.63
C GLU A 253 7.29 -4.50 -4.62
N ASN A 254 7.12 -5.10 -5.79
CA ASN A 254 7.01 -6.55 -5.99
C ASN A 254 8.17 -7.31 -5.35
N VAL A 255 9.41 -6.84 -5.58
CA VAL A 255 10.62 -7.44 -5.01
C VAL A 255 10.75 -7.18 -3.49
N ALA A 256 10.24 -6.05 -2.98
CA ALA A 256 10.24 -5.73 -1.54
C ALA A 256 9.26 -6.56 -0.69
N SER A 257 8.43 -7.41 -1.31
CA SER A 257 7.59 -8.43 -0.64
C SER A 257 8.35 -9.31 0.36
N GLN A 258 9.66 -9.48 0.17
CA GLN A 258 10.54 -10.15 1.13
C GLN A 258 11.42 -9.14 1.87
N THR A 259 11.44 -9.22 3.22
CA THR A 259 12.21 -8.30 4.08
C THR A 259 13.68 -8.18 3.69
N SER A 260 14.33 -9.28 3.30
CA SER A 260 15.73 -9.29 2.84
C SER A 260 15.97 -8.47 1.58
N HIS A 261 15.01 -8.44 0.66
CA HIS A 261 15.08 -7.64 -0.56
C HIS A 261 14.70 -6.19 -0.28
N ALA A 262 13.69 -5.93 0.55
CA ALA A 262 13.37 -4.59 1.03
C ALA A 262 14.57 -3.95 1.76
N GLU A 263 15.37 -4.72 2.51
CA GLU A 263 16.63 -4.24 3.09
C GLU A 263 17.69 -3.96 2.02
N ALA A 264 17.87 -4.82 1.01
CA ALA A 264 18.79 -4.56 -0.09
C ALA A 264 18.42 -3.29 -0.88
N ILE A 265 17.13 -3.09 -1.18
CA ILE A 265 16.59 -1.92 -1.89
C ILE A 265 16.84 -0.64 -1.09
N ALA A 266 16.53 -0.63 0.21
CA ALA A 266 16.67 0.58 1.04
C ALA A 266 18.12 0.89 1.46
N LEU A 267 19.02 -0.11 1.46
CA LEU A 267 20.44 0.07 1.77
C LEU A 267 21.29 0.46 0.55
N ASP A 268 20.73 0.40 -0.66
CA ASP A 268 21.36 0.97 -1.85
C ASP A 268 21.69 2.47 -1.68
N ALA A 269 22.77 2.90 -2.34
CA ALA A 269 23.30 4.25 -2.23
C ALA A 269 22.48 5.32 -2.97
N ALA A 270 21.56 4.92 -3.86
CA ALA A 270 20.83 5.81 -4.76
C ALA A 270 19.30 5.70 -4.67
N VAL A 271 18.70 4.53 -4.33
CA VAL A 271 17.24 4.35 -4.22
C VAL A 271 16.60 5.36 -3.26
N LEU A 272 16.96 5.33 -1.97
CA LEU A 272 16.32 6.24 -0.99
C LEU A 272 16.58 7.72 -1.30
N PRO A 273 17.79 8.17 -1.73
CA PRO A 273 18.00 9.53 -2.23
C PRO A 273 17.15 9.90 -3.45
N TRP A 274 16.91 8.97 -4.40
CA TRP A 274 16.04 9.22 -5.54
C TRP A 274 14.58 9.38 -5.11
N ILE A 275 14.07 8.45 -4.29
CA ILE A 275 12.71 8.51 -3.72
C ILE A 275 12.50 9.84 -2.97
N LEU A 276 13.45 10.19 -2.10
CA LEU A 276 13.47 11.44 -1.34
C LEU A 276 13.50 12.68 -2.25
N SER A 277 14.18 12.63 -3.39
CA SER A 277 14.11 13.66 -4.44
C SER A 277 12.74 13.71 -5.13
N ARG A 278 12.15 12.54 -5.44
CA ARG A 278 10.88 12.41 -6.18
C ARG A 278 9.69 12.95 -5.38
N ILE A 279 9.57 12.62 -4.09
CA ILE A 279 8.49 13.09 -3.22
C ILE A 279 8.55 14.61 -2.95
N GLN A 280 9.72 15.24 -3.12
CA GLN A 280 9.86 16.70 -3.00
C GLN A 280 9.44 17.48 -4.24
N GLN A 281 9.31 16.86 -5.41
CA GLN A 281 9.07 17.59 -6.66
C GLN A 281 7.77 18.40 -6.59
N LYS A 282 7.82 19.65 -7.05
CA LYS A 282 6.74 20.63 -6.88
C LYS A 282 5.82 20.61 -8.09
N GLU A 283 4.81 19.77 -8.00
CA GLU A 283 3.78 19.59 -9.02
C GLU A 283 2.53 20.43 -8.68
N ALA A 284 1.72 20.77 -9.69
CA ALA A 284 0.48 21.53 -9.51
C ALA A 284 -0.71 20.66 -9.05
N VAL A 285 -0.64 19.36 -9.39
CA VAL A 285 -1.47 18.24 -8.93
C VAL A 285 -0.47 17.11 -8.69
N VAL A 286 -0.63 16.32 -7.63
CA VAL A 286 0.23 15.15 -7.39
C VAL A 286 0.04 14.16 -8.54
N SER A 287 1.14 13.70 -9.13
CA SER A 287 1.14 12.66 -10.17
C SER A 287 1.20 11.25 -9.57
N GLN A 288 0.66 10.27 -10.30
CA GLN A 288 0.71 8.84 -9.93
C GLN A 288 2.12 8.39 -9.52
N ASN A 289 3.15 8.61 -10.35
CA ASN A 289 4.55 8.28 -10.01
C ASN A 289 5.05 8.94 -8.70
N LYS A 290 4.47 10.08 -8.32
CA LYS A 290 4.81 10.77 -7.07
C LYS A 290 4.09 10.17 -5.86
N GLN A 291 2.81 9.82 -6.01
CA GLN A 291 2.04 9.05 -5.03
C GLN A 291 2.75 7.70 -4.79
N TYR A 292 3.14 7.03 -5.87
CA TYR A 292 3.68 5.67 -5.84
C TYR A 292 5.11 5.63 -5.28
N ALA A 293 5.93 6.65 -5.55
CA ALA A 293 7.23 6.82 -4.88
C ALA A 293 7.09 7.03 -3.35
N ALA A 294 5.97 7.54 -2.84
CA ALA A 294 5.70 7.58 -1.40
C ALA A 294 5.13 6.26 -0.85
N GLU A 295 4.44 5.49 -1.68
CA GLU A 295 3.92 4.15 -1.37
C GLU A 295 5.07 3.14 -1.20
N VAL A 296 5.97 3.05 -2.20
CA VAL A 296 7.21 2.27 -2.13
C VAL A 296 8.06 2.69 -0.91
N LEU A 297 8.10 3.98 -0.58
CA LEU A 297 8.76 4.44 0.65
C LEU A 297 8.09 3.90 1.91
N ALA A 298 6.77 3.93 2.00
CA ALA A 298 6.02 3.42 3.14
C ALA A 298 6.22 1.91 3.31
N ILE A 299 6.22 1.14 2.22
CA ILE A 299 6.52 -0.30 2.20
C ILE A 299 7.92 -0.54 2.76
N LEU A 300 8.95 0.09 2.18
CA LEU A 300 10.34 -0.09 2.63
C LEU A 300 10.55 0.29 4.11
N LEU A 301 9.85 1.31 4.62
CA LEU A 301 9.94 1.73 6.03
C LEU A 301 9.17 0.83 7.00
N GLN A 302 8.10 0.17 6.54
CA GLN A 302 7.41 -0.88 7.30
C GLN A 302 8.28 -2.14 7.40
N SER A 303 8.90 -2.57 6.28
CA SER A 303 9.64 -3.84 6.19
C SER A 303 10.71 -4.03 7.26
N SER A 304 11.49 -3.00 7.59
CA SER A 304 12.68 -3.17 8.44
C SER A 304 13.08 -1.94 9.26
N SER A 305 13.61 -2.21 10.46
CA SER A 305 14.28 -1.24 11.33
C SER A 305 15.61 -0.71 10.77
N SER A 306 16.28 -1.48 9.90
CA SER A 306 17.46 -1.05 9.15
C SER A 306 17.09 0.08 8.18
N ASN A 307 16.01 -0.13 7.41
CA ASN A 307 15.51 0.81 6.41
C ASN A 307 15.10 2.14 7.04
N ARG A 308 14.38 2.08 8.17
CA ARG A 308 14.02 3.27 8.96
C ARG A 308 15.26 4.03 9.42
N LYS A 309 16.22 3.36 10.05
CA LYS A 309 17.48 4.00 10.48
C LYS A 309 18.20 4.64 9.29
N LYS A 310 18.25 3.97 8.14
CA LYS A 310 18.89 4.48 6.93
C LYS A 310 18.22 5.74 6.37
N PHE A 311 16.89 5.81 6.38
CA PHE A 311 16.16 7.01 5.96
C PHE A 311 16.27 8.17 6.99
N ILE A 312 16.40 7.85 8.27
CA ILE A 312 16.68 8.85 9.34
C ILE A 312 18.07 9.49 9.16
N GLU A 313 19.07 8.74 8.70
CA GLU A 313 20.40 9.28 8.34
C GLU A 313 20.37 10.29 7.17
N LEU A 314 19.34 10.25 6.33
CA LEU A 314 19.15 11.14 5.18
C LEU A 314 18.33 12.41 5.53
N ASP A 315 18.20 12.74 6.83
CA ASP A 315 17.34 13.80 7.39
C ASP A 315 15.85 13.71 6.97
N GLY A 316 15.41 12.51 6.55
CA GLY A 316 14.10 12.29 5.93
C GLY A 316 12.88 12.67 6.78
N ILE A 317 13.02 12.71 8.12
CA ILE A 317 11.93 13.11 9.03
C ILE A 317 11.59 14.60 8.89
N ASP A 318 12.57 15.50 8.90
CA ASP A 318 12.32 16.94 8.71
C ASP A 318 11.68 17.19 7.34
N LEU A 319 12.17 16.46 6.34
CA LEU A 319 11.77 16.57 4.95
C LEU A 319 10.31 16.09 4.72
N ILE A 320 9.91 14.98 5.34
CA ILE A 320 8.50 14.55 5.38
C ILE A 320 7.63 15.56 6.15
N LEU A 321 8.09 16.07 7.29
CA LEU A 321 7.38 17.10 8.06
C LEU A 321 7.18 18.39 7.24
N GLN A 322 8.18 18.82 6.46
CA GLN A 322 8.07 19.98 5.56
C GLN A 322 6.98 19.76 4.50
N ILE A 323 6.89 18.58 3.87
CA ILE A 323 5.85 18.24 2.89
C ILE A 323 4.46 18.21 3.56
N LEU A 324 4.34 17.46 4.66
CA LEU A 324 3.10 17.33 5.45
C LEU A 324 2.64 18.67 6.05
N SER A 325 3.54 19.66 6.20
CA SER A 325 3.19 21.00 6.66
C SER A 325 2.17 21.71 5.76
N SER A 326 2.03 21.30 4.49
CA SER A 326 0.98 21.79 3.59
C SER A 326 -0.43 21.39 4.06
N TYR A 327 -0.59 20.21 4.67
CA TYR A 327 -1.87 19.66 5.15
C TYR A 327 -2.26 20.11 6.56
N ARG A 328 -1.52 21.05 7.17
CA ARG A 328 -1.80 21.56 8.53
C ARG A 328 -3.16 22.27 8.69
N LYS A 329 -3.76 22.69 7.58
CA LYS A 329 -5.05 23.43 7.48
C LYS A 329 -5.83 23.12 6.20
N ARG A 330 -5.13 22.70 5.13
CA ARG A 330 -5.71 22.23 3.86
C ARG A 330 -5.94 20.73 3.98
N ASP A 331 -7.13 20.28 3.60
CA ASP A 331 -7.38 18.87 3.33
C ASP A 331 -7.08 18.61 1.83
N PRO A 332 -6.52 17.46 1.44
CA PRO A 332 -6.30 17.10 0.03
C PRO A 332 -7.64 16.95 -0.71
N ALA A 333 -7.58 16.81 -2.04
CA ALA A 333 -8.75 16.38 -2.80
C ALA A 333 -9.11 14.93 -2.43
N LYS A 334 -10.37 14.69 -2.05
CA LYS A 334 -10.82 13.35 -1.63
C LYS A 334 -10.77 12.37 -2.82
N ASP A 335 -10.38 11.13 -2.56
CA ASP A 335 -10.31 10.05 -3.57
C ASP A 335 -9.36 10.43 -4.73
N SER A 336 -8.11 10.80 -4.39
CA SER A 336 -7.10 11.20 -5.36
C SER A 336 -5.67 10.90 -4.90
N ASP A 337 -4.74 10.92 -5.87
CA ASP A 337 -3.29 10.76 -5.72
C ASP A 337 -2.71 11.65 -4.59
N GLU A 338 -3.29 12.83 -4.35
CA GLU A 338 -2.84 13.75 -3.29
C GLU A 338 -3.26 13.29 -1.88
N GLU A 339 -4.40 12.60 -1.74
CA GLU A 339 -4.84 12.03 -0.46
C GLU A 339 -3.99 10.83 -0.08
N GLU A 340 -3.75 9.91 -1.02
CA GLU A 340 -2.91 8.72 -0.84
C GLU A 340 -1.43 9.09 -0.64
N PHE A 341 -0.87 10.01 -1.42
CA PHE A 341 0.47 10.55 -1.18
C PHE A 341 0.61 11.15 0.23
N ALA A 342 -0.45 11.79 0.75
CA ALA A 342 -0.43 12.34 2.09
C ALA A 342 -0.56 11.24 3.18
N GLU A 343 -1.31 10.16 2.92
CA GLU A 343 -1.38 8.97 3.78
C GLU A 343 -0.03 8.27 3.87
N ASN A 344 0.56 7.92 2.73
CA ASN A 344 1.80 7.15 2.66
C ASN A 344 2.97 7.89 3.32
N LEU A 345 2.95 9.24 3.31
CA LEU A 345 3.87 10.07 4.10
C LEU A 345 3.55 10.13 5.60
N PHE A 346 2.28 10.04 6.02
CA PHE A 346 1.92 9.90 7.43
C PHE A 346 2.29 8.53 8.00
N ASP A 347 2.04 7.44 7.28
CA ASP A 347 2.43 6.09 7.68
C ASP A 347 3.96 5.90 7.67
N SER A 348 4.66 6.43 6.65
CA SER A 348 6.12 6.56 6.67
C SER A 348 6.62 7.26 7.93
N LEU A 349 6.00 8.39 8.31
CA LEU A 349 6.37 9.14 9.51
C LEU A 349 6.08 8.36 10.81
N ILE A 350 5.00 7.58 10.85
CA ILE A 350 4.64 6.73 11.99
C ILE A 350 5.71 5.65 12.20
N CYS A 351 6.08 4.91 11.14
CA CYS A 351 7.17 3.95 11.19
C CYS A 351 8.49 4.62 11.65
N LEU A 352 8.83 5.78 11.09
CA LEU A 352 10.06 6.51 11.43
C LEU A 352 10.12 6.93 12.91
N VAL A 353 9.00 7.29 13.54
CA VAL A 353 8.96 7.67 14.98
C VAL A 353 8.81 6.48 15.93
N GLU A 354 8.86 5.23 15.46
CA GLU A 354 9.02 4.06 16.35
C GLU A 354 10.48 3.89 16.79
N GLU A 355 11.42 4.23 15.91
CA GLU A 355 12.85 4.28 16.20
C GLU A 355 13.19 5.44 17.16
N ASP A 356 13.95 5.18 18.22
CA ASP A 356 14.30 6.20 19.21
C ASP A 356 15.16 7.34 18.62
N SER A 357 15.98 7.06 17.59
CA SER A 357 16.66 8.10 16.79
C SER A 357 15.69 8.97 15.99
N GLY A 358 14.60 8.37 15.51
CA GLY A 358 13.54 9.08 14.79
C GLY A 358 12.70 9.97 15.70
N LYS A 359 12.39 9.52 16.92
CA LYS A 359 11.74 10.34 17.95
C LYS A 359 12.54 11.60 18.29
N ILE A 360 13.86 11.47 18.41
CA ILE A 360 14.77 12.61 18.61
C ILE A 360 14.67 13.57 17.41
N LYS A 361 14.82 13.07 16.19
CA LYS A 361 14.74 13.88 14.96
C LYS A 361 13.39 14.57 14.76
N PHE A 362 12.28 13.90 15.10
CA PHE A 362 10.93 14.46 15.07
C PHE A 362 10.74 15.60 16.09
N VAL A 363 11.40 15.54 17.25
CA VAL A 363 11.42 16.62 18.25
C VAL A 363 12.34 17.77 17.84
N GLU A 364 13.47 17.48 17.19
CA GLU A 364 14.37 18.50 16.59
C GLU A 364 13.66 19.29 15.48
N ALA A 365 12.92 18.62 14.61
CA ALA A 365 12.23 19.19 13.44
C ALA A 365 10.83 19.80 13.73
N GLU A 366 10.56 20.21 14.97
CA GLU A 366 9.27 20.79 15.40
C GLU A 366 8.01 19.94 15.05
N GLY A 367 8.15 18.62 14.93
CA GLY A 367 7.04 17.71 14.58
C GLY A 367 5.90 17.73 15.61
N ILE A 368 6.24 17.96 16.89
CA ILE A 368 5.28 18.18 17.98
C ILE A 368 4.41 19.43 17.73
N GLU A 369 5.02 20.56 17.33
CA GLU A 369 4.29 21.79 16.97
C GLU A 369 3.38 21.55 15.77
N LEU A 370 3.89 20.89 14.72
CA LEU A 370 3.12 20.66 13.50
C LEU A 370 1.90 19.78 13.76
N ALA A 371 2.08 18.65 14.46
CA ALA A 371 0.99 17.79 14.88
C ALA A 371 0.00 18.54 15.77
N LEU A 372 0.47 19.38 16.70
CA LEU A 372 -0.37 20.23 17.52
C LEU A 372 -1.10 21.34 16.74
N ILE A 373 -0.70 21.70 15.52
CA ILE A 373 -1.48 22.56 14.62
C ILE A 373 -2.55 21.71 13.90
N MET A 374 -2.16 20.56 13.36
CA MET A 374 -3.08 19.60 12.69
C MET A 374 -4.24 19.18 13.61
N LEU A 375 -3.96 18.83 14.87
CA LEU A 375 -4.98 18.50 15.88
C LEU A 375 -5.97 19.65 16.15
N LYS A 376 -5.56 20.91 15.96
CA LYS A 376 -6.42 22.09 16.17
C LYS A 376 -7.21 22.47 14.92
N GLU A 377 -6.56 22.46 13.75
CA GLU A 377 -7.05 23.16 12.56
C GLU A 377 -7.34 22.28 11.32
N GLY A 378 -6.60 21.19 11.08
CA GLY A 378 -6.84 20.30 9.94
C GLY A 378 -8.07 19.41 10.11
N LYS A 379 -8.64 18.83 9.04
CA LYS A 379 -9.63 17.74 9.16
C LYS A 379 -8.99 16.41 8.78
N PHE A 380 -8.42 16.32 7.58
CA PHE A 380 -7.67 15.17 7.09
C PHE A 380 -6.48 14.86 8.00
N SER A 381 -5.60 15.82 8.24
CA SER A 381 -4.38 15.62 9.04
C SER A 381 -4.62 15.39 10.53
N LYS A 382 -5.85 15.56 11.04
CA LYS A 382 -6.17 15.45 12.49
C LYS A 382 -6.02 14.03 13.06
N PRO A 383 -6.71 12.99 12.56
CA PRO A 383 -6.54 11.62 13.07
C PRO A 383 -5.10 11.11 12.85
N ARG A 384 -4.51 11.40 11.69
CA ARG A 384 -3.15 10.99 11.33
C ARG A 384 -2.10 11.60 12.26
N ALA A 385 -2.19 12.91 12.54
CA ALA A 385 -1.34 13.57 13.53
C ALA A 385 -1.58 13.09 14.98
N LEU A 386 -2.75 12.53 15.31
CA LEU A 386 -2.98 11.91 16.61
C LEU A 386 -2.23 10.57 16.73
N ARG A 387 -2.26 9.74 15.68
CA ARG A 387 -1.51 8.47 15.59
C ARG A 387 0.00 8.71 15.60
N VAL A 388 0.51 9.68 14.83
CA VAL A 388 1.92 10.10 14.88
C VAL A 388 2.35 10.50 16.30
N LEU A 389 1.53 11.29 17.01
CA LEU A 389 1.85 11.70 18.38
C LEU A 389 1.84 10.54 19.37
N ASP A 390 1.01 9.53 19.16
CA ASP A 390 0.94 8.35 20.02
C ASP A 390 2.23 7.51 19.91
N HIS A 391 2.64 7.15 18.69
CA HIS A 391 3.88 6.41 18.44
C HIS A 391 5.12 7.23 18.85
N ALA A 392 5.16 8.54 18.54
CA ALA A 392 6.31 9.41 18.89
C ALA A 392 6.48 9.64 20.40
N LEU A 393 5.40 9.59 21.19
CA LEU A 393 5.48 9.65 22.66
C LEU A 393 5.70 8.27 23.29
N GLY A 394 5.53 7.18 22.54
CA GLY A 394 5.65 5.80 23.01
C GLY A 394 7.07 5.25 23.13
N GLY A 395 7.19 4.11 23.82
CA GLY A 395 8.45 3.40 24.03
C GLY A 395 9.43 4.13 24.96
N VAL A 396 10.65 3.61 25.11
CA VAL A 396 11.64 4.13 26.07
C VAL A 396 12.15 5.52 25.66
N GLY A 397 12.46 5.74 24.37
CA GLY A 397 12.89 7.04 23.85
C GLY A 397 11.79 8.11 23.71
N GLY A 398 10.53 7.84 24.08
CA GLY A 398 9.42 8.80 23.97
C GLY A 398 9.45 9.96 24.98
N ALA A 399 10.36 9.94 25.95
CA ALA A 399 10.40 10.93 27.04
C ALA A 399 10.62 12.39 26.57
N PRO A 400 11.55 12.71 25.64
CA PRO A 400 11.71 14.08 25.14
C PRO A 400 10.46 14.58 24.39
N ALA A 401 9.79 13.70 23.64
CA ALA A 401 8.53 14.03 22.97
C ALA A 401 7.39 14.30 23.97
N CYS A 402 7.33 13.52 25.06
CA CYS A 402 6.42 13.76 26.17
C CYS A 402 6.64 15.13 26.83
N GLU A 403 7.90 15.51 27.13
CA GLU A 403 8.21 16.81 27.71
C GLU A 403 7.87 17.95 26.74
N ARG A 404 8.31 17.83 25.48
CA ARG A 404 8.07 18.81 24.41
C ARG A 404 6.58 19.05 24.17
N LEU A 405 5.74 18.02 24.23
CA LEU A 405 4.27 18.14 24.13
C LEU A 405 3.69 19.00 25.26
N VAL A 406 4.22 18.90 26.48
CA VAL A 406 3.76 19.72 27.61
C VAL A 406 4.22 21.17 27.47
N GLU A 407 5.44 21.41 26.99
CA GLU A 407 6.00 22.75 26.76
C GLU A 407 5.28 23.49 25.62
N ALA A 408 4.97 22.80 24.52
CA ALA A 408 4.15 23.30 23.40
C ALA A 408 2.65 23.53 23.77
N ALA A 409 2.32 23.50 25.06
CA ALA A 409 0.98 23.58 25.64
C ALA A 409 -0.02 22.52 25.10
N GLY A 410 0.50 21.40 24.56
CA GLY A 410 -0.26 20.33 23.94
C GLY A 410 -1.32 19.70 24.84
N LEU A 411 -1.05 19.64 26.15
CA LEU A 411 -2.00 19.16 27.17
C LEU A 411 -3.41 19.78 27.07
N LYS A 412 -3.53 21.08 26.73
CA LYS A 412 -4.86 21.72 26.57
C LYS A 412 -5.61 21.18 25.35
N THR A 413 -4.88 20.82 24.30
CA THR A 413 -5.40 20.30 23.03
C THR A 413 -5.84 18.85 23.22
N VAL A 414 -4.92 17.96 23.61
CA VAL A 414 -5.15 16.51 23.73
C VAL A 414 -6.28 16.21 24.71
N PHE A 415 -6.19 16.67 25.96
CA PHE A 415 -7.26 16.47 26.95
C PHE A 415 -8.56 17.20 26.60
N GLY A 416 -8.49 18.29 25.82
CA GLY A 416 -9.65 19.03 25.33
C GLY A 416 -10.37 18.33 24.16
N MET A 417 -9.67 17.45 23.44
CA MET A 417 -10.22 16.55 22.44
C MET A 417 -10.76 15.28 23.09
N PHE A 418 -10.00 14.63 23.97
CA PHE A 418 -10.43 13.42 24.68
C PHE A 418 -11.80 13.58 25.39
N LEU A 419 -12.08 14.74 25.98
CA LEU A 419 -13.37 15.01 26.64
C LEU A 419 -14.58 15.14 25.69
N LYS A 420 -14.39 15.18 24.37
CA LYS A 420 -15.50 15.19 23.39
C LYS A 420 -15.99 13.76 23.11
N LYS A 421 -17.04 13.63 22.29
CA LYS A 421 -17.28 12.38 21.56
C LYS A 421 -16.11 12.16 20.58
N GLN A 422 -15.65 10.93 20.49
CA GLN A 422 -14.57 10.45 19.63
C GLN A 422 -14.95 9.07 19.07
N GLU A 423 -14.25 8.63 18.04
CA GLU A 423 -14.32 7.27 17.49
C GLU A 423 -13.33 6.33 18.21
N GLY A 424 -13.43 5.01 18.00
CA GLY A 424 -12.71 3.98 18.77
C GLY A 424 -11.18 4.15 18.73
N GLN A 425 -10.60 4.10 17.53
CA GLN A 425 -9.16 4.28 17.30
C GLN A 425 -8.63 5.62 17.88
N ALA A 426 -9.43 6.68 17.79
CA ALA A 426 -9.06 7.97 18.38
C ALA A 426 -9.03 7.93 19.92
N ILE A 427 -9.87 7.12 20.57
CA ILE A 427 -9.78 6.86 22.02
C ILE A 427 -8.50 6.10 22.35
N GLU A 428 -8.15 5.07 21.58
CA GLU A 428 -6.92 4.29 21.77
C GLU A 428 -5.67 5.18 21.74
N HIS A 429 -5.53 6.06 20.75
CA HIS A 429 -4.42 7.02 20.72
C HIS A 429 -4.44 8.05 21.86
N PHE A 430 -5.61 8.42 22.40
CA PHE A 430 -5.63 9.25 23.63
C PHE A 430 -5.16 8.46 24.86
N LEU A 431 -5.47 7.17 24.94
CA LEU A 431 -5.04 6.30 26.03
C LEU A 431 -3.53 6.03 25.97
N GLY A 432 -2.98 5.71 24.79
CA GLY A 432 -1.54 5.56 24.60
C GLY A 432 -0.76 6.83 24.97
N ILE A 433 -1.16 8.01 24.46
CA ILE A 433 -0.57 9.30 24.84
C ILE A 433 -0.65 9.54 26.36
N PHE A 434 -1.77 9.22 27.02
CA PHE A 434 -1.90 9.38 28.48
C PHE A 434 -1.02 8.41 29.27
N ALA A 435 -0.95 7.14 28.86
CA ALA A 435 -0.08 6.15 29.48
C ALA A 435 1.40 6.50 29.30
N SER A 436 1.80 6.97 28.12
CA SER A 436 3.17 7.44 27.83
C SER A 436 3.53 8.68 28.67
N LEU A 437 2.65 9.68 28.75
CA LEU A 437 2.85 10.84 29.63
C LEU A 437 2.92 10.46 31.12
N LEU A 438 2.24 9.39 31.56
CA LEU A 438 2.28 8.88 32.93
C LEU A 438 3.42 7.86 33.17
N ARG A 439 4.01 7.27 32.14
CA ARG A 439 5.19 6.40 32.26
C ARG A 439 6.50 7.19 32.19
N LEU A 440 6.58 8.18 31.30
CA LEU A 440 7.87 8.77 30.88
C LEU A 440 8.18 10.16 31.46
N LEU A 441 7.17 10.95 31.86
CA LEU A 441 7.42 12.25 32.52
C LEU A 441 7.91 12.04 33.96
N PRO A 442 9.12 12.50 34.36
CA PRO A 442 9.69 12.19 35.67
C PRO A 442 8.81 12.61 36.85
N GLY A 443 8.72 11.76 37.87
CA GLY A 443 7.95 12.01 39.09
C GLY A 443 8.27 13.36 39.75
N GLY A 444 7.25 14.12 40.12
CA GLY A 444 7.40 15.45 40.72
C GLY A 444 7.92 16.56 39.80
N SER A 445 8.21 16.28 38.52
CA SER A 445 8.64 17.29 37.56
C SER A 445 7.53 18.29 37.20
N ALA A 446 7.89 19.49 36.75
CA ALA A 446 6.91 20.48 36.30
C ALA A 446 6.07 20.01 35.08
N PRO A 447 6.60 19.25 34.10
CA PRO A 447 5.77 18.54 33.13
C PRO A 447 4.77 17.58 33.78
N ARG A 448 5.23 16.67 34.66
CA ARG A 448 4.39 15.66 35.32
C ARG A 448 3.24 16.28 36.13
N ILE A 449 3.53 17.28 36.95
CA ILE A 449 2.53 17.99 37.76
C ILE A 449 1.48 18.67 36.86
N ARG A 450 1.89 19.26 35.72
CA ARG A 450 0.96 19.85 34.74
C ARG A 450 0.06 18.81 34.07
N THR A 451 0.56 17.59 33.83
CA THR A 451 -0.22 16.45 33.31
C THR A 451 -1.23 15.95 34.34
N LEU A 452 -0.81 15.67 35.58
CA LEU A 452 -1.71 15.24 36.67
C LEU A 452 -2.86 16.24 36.87
N ALA A 453 -2.55 17.54 36.94
CA ALA A 453 -3.54 18.59 37.10
C ALA A 453 -4.62 18.59 36.00
N LYS A 454 -4.35 18.04 34.80
CA LYS A 454 -5.39 17.89 33.77
C LYS A 454 -6.43 16.86 34.13
N PHE A 455 -6.10 15.75 34.78
CA PHE A 455 -7.10 14.76 35.18
C PHE A 455 -8.08 15.32 36.22
N MET A 456 -7.61 16.22 37.10
CA MET A 456 -8.39 16.76 38.22
C MET A 456 -9.25 17.98 37.84
N GLU A 457 -8.87 18.71 36.77
CA GLU A 457 -9.68 19.79 36.19
C GLU A 457 -11.13 19.35 35.89
N LYS A 458 -12.09 20.22 36.24
CA LYS A 458 -13.55 20.02 36.09
C LYS A 458 -14.11 18.85 36.93
N ASP A 459 -13.86 18.88 38.24
CA ASP A 459 -14.33 17.86 39.19
C ASP A 459 -14.03 16.42 38.71
N TYR A 460 -12.79 16.21 38.25
CA TYR A 460 -12.29 14.92 37.79
C TYR A 460 -13.04 14.31 36.57
N ALA A 461 -13.74 15.10 35.75
CA ALA A 461 -14.53 14.62 34.60
C ALA A 461 -13.76 13.76 33.56
N ARG A 462 -12.43 13.76 33.57
CA ARG A 462 -11.61 12.84 32.75
C ARG A 462 -11.49 11.46 33.37
N ILE A 463 -11.40 11.39 34.70
CA ILE A 463 -11.46 10.13 35.44
C ILE A 463 -12.86 9.52 35.30
N GLU A 464 -13.91 10.33 35.37
CA GLU A 464 -15.29 9.88 35.08
C GLU A 464 -15.41 9.30 33.67
N LYS A 465 -14.82 9.94 32.65
CA LYS A 465 -14.77 9.37 31.29
C LYS A 465 -13.94 8.09 31.22
N LEU A 466 -12.78 8.00 31.90
CA LEU A 466 -11.97 6.78 31.95
C LEU A 466 -12.74 5.61 32.58
N ILE A 467 -13.41 5.80 33.72
CA ILE A 467 -14.24 4.77 34.36
C ILE A 467 -15.43 4.37 33.47
N THR A 468 -16.01 5.32 32.74
CA THR A 468 -17.08 5.04 31.76
C THR A 468 -16.55 4.16 30.62
N LEU A 469 -15.44 4.54 29.99
CA LEU A 469 -14.77 3.75 28.95
C LEU A 469 -14.36 2.37 29.48
N ARG A 470 -13.81 2.28 30.70
CA ARG A 470 -13.44 1.01 31.36
C ARG A 470 -14.61 0.03 31.35
N ARG A 471 -15.80 0.51 31.76
CA ARG A 471 -17.04 -0.26 31.79
C ARG A 471 -17.52 -0.65 30.39
N GLU A 472 -17.33 0.21 29.38
CA GLU A 472 -17.67 -0.06 27.97
C GLU A 472 -16.72 -1.05 27.27
N TYR A 473 -15.43 -1.08 27.64
CA TYR A 473 -14.47 -2.08 27.16
C TYR A 473 -14.63 -3.41 27.92
N ALA A 474 -14.74 -3.40 29.26
CA ALA A 474 -14.97 -4.60 30.05
C ALA A 474 -16.26 -5.34 29.65
N ALA A 475 -17.35 -4.61 29.37
CA ALA A 475 -18.60 -5.21 28.89
C ALA A 475 -18.49 -5.91 27.52
N ARG A 476 -17.47 -5.60 26.71
CA ARG A 476 -17.14 -6.30 25.45
C ARG A 476 -16.19 -7.47 25.65
N VAL A 477 -15.17 -7.29 26.49
CA VAL A 477 -14.12 -8.28 26.77
C VAL A 477 -14.63 -9.46 27.60
N THR A 478 -15.41 -9.21 28.66
CA THR A 478 -15.87 -10.27 29.58
C THR A 478 -16.70 -11.38 28.91
N PRO A 479 -17.64 -11.11 27.97
CA PRO A 479 -18.32 -12.18 27.22
C PRO A 479 -17.37 -13.07 26.41
N VAL A 480 -16.31 -12.49 25.82
CA VAL A 480 -15.29 -13.22 25.05
C VAL A 480 -14.43 -14.07 25.98
N GLU A 481 -14.00 -13.54 27.11
CA GLU A 481 -13.29 -14.30 28.15
C GLU A 481 -14.13 -15.45 28.71
N GLN A 482 -15.45 -15.26 28.86
CA GLN A 482 -16.38 -16.33 29.25
C GLN A 482 -16.62 -17.38 28.16
N ALA A 483 -16.32 -17.10 26.89
CA ALA A 483 -16.29 -18.10 25.82
C ALA A 483 -14.96 -18.89 25.85
N ILE A 484 -13.83 -18.17 25.85
CA ILE A 484 -12.47 -18.72 25.95
C ILE A 484 -12.32 -19.63 27.19
N ALA A 485 -12.88 -19.22 28.34
CA ALA A 485 -12.85 -20.02 29.57
C ALA A 485 -13.73 -21.28 29.54
N LYS A 486 -14.59 -21.48 28.53
CA LYS A 486 -15.31 -22.73 28.26
C LYS A 486 -14.53 -23.58 27.26
N GLU A 487 -13.97 -22.96 26.22
CA GLU A 487 -13.12 -23.63 25.23
C GLU A 487 -11.88 -24.24 25.92
N ARG A 488 -11.17 -23.49 26.78
CA ARG A 488 -10.08 -23.97 27.66
C ARG A 488 -10.44 -25.10 28.64
N ARG A 489 -11.73 -25.40 28.85
CA ARG A 489 -12.20 -26.54 29.66
C ARG A 489 -12.63 -27.74 28.82
N THR A 490 -12.67 -27.55 27.50
CA THR A 490 -13.12 -28.54 26.52
C THR A 490 -11.92 -29.12 25.76
N PHE A 491 -10.93 -28.26 25.48
CA PHE A 491 -9.72 -28.57 24.73
C PHE A 491 -8.58 -29.11 25.61
N ASP A 492 -7.73 -29.97 25.03
CA ASP A 492 -6.52 -30.48 25.70
C ASP A 492 -5.34 -29.47 25.72
N GLU A 493 -4.18 -29.88 26.24
CA GLU A 493 -3.02 -28.99 26.40
C GLU A 493 -2.35 -28.59 25.07
N GLU A 494 -2.48 -29.37 23.99
CA GLU A 494 -1.93 -29.02 22.68
C GLU A 494 -2.93 -28.17 21.88
N GLU A 495 -4.22 -28.52 21.94
CA GLU A 495 -5.29 -27.68 21.41
C GLU A 495 -5.29 -26.29 22.08
N GLN A 496 -5.08 -26.21 23.40
CA GLN A 496 -4.95 -24.94 24.12
C GLN A 496 -3.76 -24.08 23.67
N LYS A 497 -2.65 -24.68 23.24
CA LYS A 497 -1.49 -23.95 22.70
C LYS A 497 -1.79 -23.40 21.32
N LEU A 498 -2.36 -24.22 20.44
CA LEU A 498 -2.74 -23.82 19.08
C LEU A 498 -3.76 -22.67 19.09
N MET A 499 -4.77 -22.76 19.97
CA MET A 499 -5.82 -21.76 20.12
C MET A 499 -5.37 -20.49 20.87
N ALA A 500 -4.19 -20.46 21.49
CA ALA A 500 -3.74 -19.34 22.32
C ALA A 500 -3.65 -18.02 21.55
N GLY A 501 -3.14 -18.06 20.31
CA GLY A 501 -3.05 -16.89 19.43
C GLY A 501 -4.41 -16.36 19.00
N GLU A 502 -5.32 -17.26 18.60
CA GLU A 502 -6.69 -16.85 18.21
C GLU A 502 -7.46 -16.26 19.40
N TRP A 503 -7.35 -16.87 20.58
CA TRP A 503 -7.95 -16.34 21.80
C TRP A 503 -7.40 -14.97 22.20
N LEU A 504 -6.13 -14.69 21.95
CA LEU A 504 -5.54 -13.37 22.18
C LEU A 504 -6.09 -12.35 21.17
N SER A 505 -6.14 -12.70 19.88
CA SER A 505 -6.76 -11.89 18.81
C SER A 505 -8.21 -11.54 19.13
N ARG A 506 -9.07 -12.53 19.44
CA ARG A 506 -10.47 -12.29 19.83
C ARG A 506 -10.61 -11.33 21.03
N ARG A 507 -9.65 -11.32 21.97
CA ARG A 507 -9.64 -10.38 23.11
C ARG A 507 -9.18 -8.98 22.70
N PHE A 508 -8.21 -8.85 21.80
CA PHE A 508 -7.83 -7.56 21.24
C PHE A 508 -8.97 -6.95 20.40
N ASP A 509 -9.70 -7.73 19.61
CA ASP A 509 -10.90 -7.27 18.88
C ASP A 509 -12.00 -6.75 19.81
N ALA A 510 -12.16 -7.38 20.99
CA ALA A 510 -13.06 -6.91 22.03
C ALA A 510 -12.56 -5.63 22.75
N GLY A 511 -11.30 -5.24 22.52
CA GLY A 511 -10.64 -4.05 23.06
C GLY A 511 -9.92 -4.27 24.38
N LEU A 512 -9.34 -5.46 24.62
CA LEU A 512 -8.52 -5.76 25.80
C LEU A 512 -7.39 -4.73 26.02
N PHE A 513 -6.69 -4.33 24.97
CA PHE A 513 -5.59 -3.37 25.07
C PHE A 513 -6.06 -2.05 25.70
N SER A 514 -7.15 -1.47 25.21
CA SER A 514 -7.77 -0.28 25.80
C SER A 514 -8.16 -0.45 27.27
N LEU A 515 -8.72 -1.60 27.66
CA LEU A 515 -9.04 -1.89 29.06
C LEU A 515 -7.76 -1.91 29.93
N GLN A 516 -6.71 -2.59 29.45
CA GLN A 516 -5.41 -2.66 30.10
C GLN A 516 -4.73 -1.28 30.23
N THR A 517 -4.78 -0.44 29.18
CA THR A 517 -4.24 0.92 29.20
C THR A 517 -5.03 1.85 30.12
N ILE A 518 -6.37 1.76 30.14
CA ILE A 518 -7.21 2.52 31.08
C ILE A 518 -6.84 2.17 32.52
N ASP A 519 -6.68 0.89 32.83
CA ASP A 519 -6.35 0.44 34.19
C ASP A 519 -4.93 0.82 34.60
N LEU A 520 -3.97 0.82 33.68
CA LEU A 520 -2.63 1.36 33.90
C LEU A 520 -2.67 2.87 34.20
N ILE A 521 -3.46 3.65 33.46
CA ILE A 521 -3.67 5.09 33.73
C ILE A 521 -4.32 5.29 35.11
N LEU A 522 -5.37 4.53 35.44
CA LEU A 522 -6.05 4.63 36.73
C LEU A 522 -5.10 4.26 37.88
N ALA A 523 -4.27 3.22 37.75
CA ALA A 523 -3.27 2.85 38.74
C ALA A 523 -2.21 3.96 38.97
N TRP A 524 -1.73 4.61 37.91
CA TRP A 524 -0.86 5.78 38.04
C TRP A 524 -1.52 6.94 38.80
N LEU A 525 -2.80 7.23 38.53
CA LEU A 525 -3.54 8.29 39.24
C LEU A 525 -3.86 7.91 40.69
N LEU A 526 -4.08 6.63 40.99
CA LEU A 526 -4.25 6.08 42.33
C LEU A 526 -2.97 6.19 43.18
N ALA A 527 -1.79 6.08 42.56
CA ALA A 527 -0.50 6.16 43.23
C ALA A 527 0.00 7.60 43.48
N GLU A 528 -0.41 8.58 42.65
CA GLU A 528 0.16 9.94 42.69
C GLU A 528 -0.75 11.06 43.22
N ASP A 529 -2.07 10.88 43.31
CA ASP A 529 -2.98 11.93 43.80
C ASP A 529 -4.09 11.40 44.74
N ASP A 530 -4.01 11.85 45.99
CA ASP A 530 -4.95 11.60 47.09
C ASP A 530 -6.43 11.92 46.74
N GLY A 531 -6.67 12.88 45.86
CA GLY A 531 -8.01 13.30 45.42
C GLY A 531 -8.54 12.42 44.30
N ALA A 532 -7.68 12.12 43.32
CA ALA A 532 -7.95 11.13 42.28
C ALA A 532 -8.27 9.76 42.88
N GLN A 533 -7.49 9.30 43.86
CA GLN A 533 -7.73 8.04 44.56
C GLN A 533 -9.14 7.98 45.16
N LYS A 534 -9.54 9.02 45.90
CA LYS A 534 -10.87 9.11 46.53
C LYS A 534 -11.99 9.16 45.50
N LYS A 535 -11.81 9.89 44.37
CA LYS A 535 -12.78 9.93 43.27
C LYS A 535 -12.89 8.56 42.56
N ILE A 536 -11.77 7.90 42.24
CA ILE A 536 -11.75 6.59 41.56
C ILE A 536 -12.48 5.53 42.40
N VAL A 537 -12.15 5.41 43.68
CA VAL A 537 -12.82 4.48 44.61
C VAL A 537 -14.32 4.78 44.70
N SER A 538 -14.72 6.06 44.77
CA SER A 538 -16.14 6.42 44.76
C SER A 538 -16.86 6.05 43.46
N LEU A 539 -16.24 6.30 42.30
CA LEU A 539 -16.83 6.03 40.99
C LEU A 539 -16.96 4.53 40.68
N LEU A 540 -16.09 3.70 41.24
CA LEU A 540 -16.20 2.23 41.20
C LEU A 540 -17.35 1.77 42.13
N ALA A 541 -17.38 2.25 43.37
CA ALA A 541 -18.40 1.90 44.36
C ALA A 541 -19.85 2.20 43.92
N ASP A 542 -20.06 3.14 42.99
CA ASP A 542 -21.36 3.40 42.33
C ASP A 542 -21.99 2.17 41.63
N ARG A 543 -21.25 1.06 41.46
CA ARG A 543 -21.72 -0.22 40.90
C ARG A 543 -21.29 -1.46 41.72
N ASP A 544 -20.97 -1.29 43.00
CA ASP A 544 -20.35 -2.33 43.83
C ASP A 544 -19.01 -2.87 43.25
N GLU A 545 -18.33 -2.06 42.42
CA GLU A 545 -16.99 -2.35 41.88
C GLU A 545 -15.90 -1.82 42.83
N ASP A 546 -14.72 -2.43 42.86
CA ASP A 546 -13.57 -1.99 43.67
C ASP A 546 -12.22 -2.07 42.93
N LEU A 547 -11.12 -1.77 43.64
CA LEU A 547 -9.76 -1.77 43.07
C LEU A 547 -9.26 -3.17 42.66
N SER A 548 -9.90 -4.26 43.10
CA SER A 548 -9.52 -5.62 42.70
C SER A 548 -9.63 -5.83 41.19
N LEU A 549 -10.55 -5.12 40.52
CA LEU A 549 -10.72 -5.17 39.07
C LEU A 549 -9.53 -4.57 38.30
N ILE A 550 -8.94 -3.48 38.84
CA ILE A 550 -7.73 -2.85 38.27
C ILE A 550 -6.52 -3.73 38.60
N ARG A 551 -6.45 -4.23 39.84
CA ARG A 551 -5.40 -5.14 40.32
C ARG A 551 -5.31 -6.40 39.46
N SER A 552 -6.42 -7.06 39.13
CA SER A 552 -6.42 -8.25 38.27
C SER A 552 -5.90 -7.95 36.86
N THR A 553 -6.28 -6.82 36.28
CA THR A 553 -5.87 -6.42 34.92
C THR A 553 -4.39 -6.02 34.85
N LEU A 554 -3.81 -5.49 35.94
CA LEU A 554 -2.37 -5.25 36.03
C LEU A 554 -1.56 -6.52 36.39
N GLN A 555 -2.14 -7.46 37.14
CA GLN A 555 -1.53 -8.77 37.39
C GLN A 555 -1.44 -9.60 36.12
N GLU A 556 -2.51 -9.65 35.31
CA GLU A 556 -2.48 -10.34 34.02
C GLU A 556 -1.45 -9.73 33.05
N GLN A 557 -1.34 -8.39 33.00
CA GLN A 557 -0.28 -7.72 32.25
C GLN A 557 1.11 -8.14 32.76
N LEU A 558 1.34 -8.15 34.07
CA LEU A 558 2.64 -8.53 34.66
C LEU A 558 3.02 -9.99 34.36
N GLU A 559 2.05 -10.90 34.38
CA GLU A 559 2.21 -12.32 34.03
C GLU A 559 2.41 -12.54 32.52
N GLY A 560 1.84 -11.69 31.67
CA GLY A 560 1.93 -11.79 30.21
C GLY A 560 3.20 -11.20 29.58
N VAL A 561 4.01 -10.43 30.30
CA VAL A 561 5.23 -9.81 29.75
C VAL A 561 6.38 -10.83 29.72
N GLY A 562 6.89 -11.13 28.52
CA GLY A 562 8.03 -12.03 28.30
C GLY A 562 9.33 -11.54 28.97
N GLU A 563 10.31 -12.43 29.16
CA GLU A 563 11.52 -12.13 29.95
C GLU A 563 12.67 -11.49 29.15
N GLU A 564 12.62 -11.48 27.81
CA GLU A 564 13.84 -11.32 26.99
C GLU A 564 13.97 -9.97 26.23
N GLU A 565 12.97 -9.08 26.25
CA GLU A 565 13.02 -7.82 25.47
C GLU A 565 13.53 -6.59 26.28
N PRO A 566 14.27 -5.66 25.63
CA PRO A 566 14.69 -4.40 26.25
C PRO A 566 13.51 -3.56 26.78
N GLY A 567 13.59 -3.13 28.04
CA GLY A 567 12.55 -2.32 28.69
C GLY A 567 11.34 -3.12 29.23
N HIS A 568 11.29 -4.45 29.04
CA HIS A 568 10.32 -5.31 29.74
C HIS A 568 10.57 -5.32 31.25
N GLN A 569 11.82 -5.36 31.71
CA GLN A 569 12.13 -5.32 33.14
C GLN A 569 11.62 -4.02 33.79
N ASP A 570 11.88 -2.86 33.19
CA ASP A 570 11.37 -1.56 33.68
C ASP A 570 9.84 -1.53 33.73
N PHE A 571 9.17 -2.19 32.76
CA PHE A 571 7.71 -2.32 32.74
C PHE A 571 7.19 -3.26 33.84
N LYS A 572 7.85 -4.40 34.08
CA LYS A 572 7.54 -5.31 35.20
C LYS A 572 7.72 -4.65 36.55
N ASP A 573 8.80 -3.90 36.75
CA ASP A 573 9.08 -3.16 37.99
C ASP A 573 8.09 -2.00 38.20
N MET A 574 7.71 -1.29 37.14
CA MET A 574 6.64 -0.29 37.16
C MET A 574 5.28 -0.92 37.57
N LEU A 575 4.85 -1.99 36.90
CA LEU A 575 3.60 -2.69 37.24
C LEU A 575 3.62 -3.23 38.68
N THR A 576 4.72 -3.83 39.11
CA THR A 576 4.94 -4.35 40.48
C THR A 576 4.91 -3.23 41.52
N THR A 577 5.33 -2.01 41.16
CA THR A 577 5.22 -0.84 42.02
C THR A 577 3.78 -0.35 42.10
N LEU A 578 3.08 -0.22 40.98
CA LEU A 578 1.68 0.23 40.93
C LEU A 578 0.72 -0.73 41.68
N LEU A 579 0.97 -2.04 41.63
CA LEU A 579 0.22 -3.07 42.36
C LEU A 579 0.29 -2.97 43.90
N GLN A 580 1.14 -2.08 44.45
CA GLN A 580 1.22 -1.78 45.88
C GLN A 580 0.23 -0.68 46.32
N PHE A 581 -0.39 0.02 45.36
CA PHE A 581 -1.38 1.09 45.60
C PHE A 581 -2.84 0.64 45.32
N LEU A 582 -3.02 -0.64 44.94
CA LEU A 582 -4.29 -1.31 44.64
C LEU A 582 -4.65 -2.36 45.71
#